data_AF-A0A971K4H6-F1
#
_entry.id   AF-A0A971K4H6-F1
#
_cell.length_a   1.000
_cell.length_b   1.000
_cell.length_c   1.000
_cell.angle_alpha   90.00
_cell.angle_beta   90.00
_cell.angle_gamma   90.00
#
_symmetry.space_group_name_H-M   'P 1'
#
loop_
_entity.id
_entity.type
_entity.pdbx_description
1 polymer ?
#
loop_
_entity_poly.entity_id
_entity_poly.type
_entity_poly.pdbx_seq_one_letter_code
_entity_poly.pdbx_strand_id
1 'polypeptide(L)'
;MHELYQEVPIDQVLPEELPREKNNDDKRESFYCPVYEGYIEDYDCSEISVGIRYERVFNDGIPFLMDIDMAVARKERCFSCVRFPPHFQPPVWNGGREKA
;
A
#
# COMPACT_ATOMS: atom_id res chain seq x y z
N MET A 1 65.04 10.27 2.76
CA MET A 1 64.12 10.25 3.92
C MET A 1 63.10 9.18 3.62
N HIS A 2 63.28 8.01 4.23
CA HIS A 2 62.38 6.85 4.08
C HIS A 2 61.23 7.02 5.08
N GLU A 3 59.99 7.09 4.59
CA GLU A 3 58.80 6.97 5.44
C GLU A 3 58.52 5.48 5.67
N LEU A 4 58.66 5.07 6.93
CA LEU A 4 58.32 3.74 7.41
C LEU A 4 56.80 3.56 7.38
N TYR A 5 56.31 2.74 6.46
CA TYR A 5 54.97 2.17 6.56
C TYR A 5 54.98 1.11 7.67
N GLN A 6 54.21 1.34 8.74
CA GLN A 6 53.93 0.32 9.75
C GLN A 6 52.82 -0.59 9.25
N GLU A 7 53.11 -1.88 9.11
CA GLU A 7 52.13 -2.93 8.80
C GLU A 7 51.30 -3.22 10.06
N VAL A 8 49.98 -3.14 9.94
CA VAL A 8 49.04 -3.42 11.04
C VAL A 8 48.82 -4.94 11.13
N PRO A 9 48.92 -5.57 12.32
CA PRO A 9 48.68 -7.01 12.49
C PRO A 9 47.27 -7.43 12.07
N ILE A 10 47.19 -8.51 11.30
CA ILE A 10 45.98 -8.99 10.59
C ILE A 10 44.91 -9.59 11.53
N ASP A 11 45.22 -9.79 12.81
CA ASP A 11 44.36 -10.53 13.75
C ASP A 11 43.15 -9.73 14.32
N GLN A 12 42.82 -8.55 13.75
CA GLN A 12 41.67 -7.74 14.16
C GLN A 12 40.56 -7.60 13.10
N VAL A 13 40.57 -8.44 12.06
CA VAL A 13 39.43 -8.53 11.14
C VAL A 13 38.23 -9.11 11.90
N LEU A 14 37.36 -8.22 12.37
CA LEU A 14 36.05 -8.54 12.93
C LEU A 14 35.34 -9.51 11.98
N PRO A 15 34.74 -10.60 12.49
CA PRO A 15 33.97 -11.51 11.64
C PRO A 15 32.90 -10.74 10.88
N GLU A 16 32.84 -11.01 9.58
CA GLU A 16 31.81 -10.55 8.65
C GLU A 16 30.45 -10.60 9.31
N GLU A 17 29.71 -9.51 9.15
CA GLU A 17 28.39 -9.27 9.70
C GLU A 17 27.55 -10.56 9.64
N LEU A 18 27.14 -11.04 10.83
CA LEU A 18 26.19 -12.14 10.95
C LEU A 18 25.07 -11.90 9.94
N PRO A 19 24.68 -12.91 9.12
CA PRO A 19 23.59 -12.75 8.18
C PRO A 19 22.40 -12.24 8.97
N ARG A 20 22.06 -10.97 8.74
CA ARG A 20 20.90 -10.33 9.35
C ARG A 20 19.73 -11.20 8.93
N GLU A 21 19.19 -11.99 9.86
CA GLU A 21 18.06 -12.86 9.57
C GLU A 21 17.02 -11.97 8.91
N LYS A 22 16.76 -12.21 7.62
CA LYS A 22 15.64 -11.57 6.95
C LYS A 22 14.42 -12.16 7.62
N ASN A 23 13.93 -11.47 8.65
CA ASN A 23 12.65 -11.76 9.27
C ASN A 23 11.64 -11.89 8.13
N ASN A 24 11.14 -13.11 7.91
CA ASN A 24 10.19 -13.44 6.85
C ASN A 24 8.76 -12.93 7.18
N ASP A 25 8.66 -11.88 7.99
CA ASP A 25 7.40 -11.26 8.43
C ASP A 25 6.83 -10.29 7.39
N ASP A 26 7.47 -10.15 6.23
CA ASP A 26 7.00 -9.32 5.11
C ASP A 26 6.03 -10.06 4.17
N LYS A 27 5.35 -11.11 4.66
CA LYS A 27 4.21 -11.68 3.92
C LYS A 27 3.00 -10.77 4.10
N ARG A 28 2.98 -9.69 3.31
CA ARG A 28 1.77 -8.89 3.14
C ARG A 28 0.66 -9.81 2.65
N GLU A 29 -0.42 -9.88 3.42
CA GLU A 29 -1.54 -10.76 3.12
C GLU A 29 -2.31 -10.18 1.92
N SER A 30 -2.34 -10.95 0.83
CA SER A 30 -3.10 -10.57 -0.37
C SER A 30 -4.51 -11.14 -0.32
N PHE A 31 -5.46 -10.40 -0.85
CA PHE A 31 -6.87 -10.78 -0.86
C PHE A 31 -7.54 -10.37 -2.17
N TYR A 32 -8.63 -11.06 -2.49
CA TYR A 32 -9.38 -10.76 -3.70
C TYR A 32 -10.16 -9.44 -3.56
N CYS A 33 -9.93 -8.52 -4.49
CA CYS A 33 -10.66 -7.27 -4.62
C CYS A 33 -11.64 -7.33 -5.81
N PRO A 34 -12.95 -7.14 -5.60
CA PRO A 34 -13.97 -7.23 -6.67
C PRO A 34 -13.96 -6.03 -7.63
N VAL A 35 -13.28 -4.93 -7.26
CA VAL A 35 -13.10 -3.76 -8.11
C VAL A 35 -11.97 -4.00 -9.10
N TYR A 36 -10.83 -4.49 -8.60
CA TYR A 36 -9.66 -4.84 -9.40
C TYR A 36 -9.85 -6.16 -10.17
N GLU A 37 -10.71 -7.05 -9.67
CA GLU A 37 -10.92 -8.42 -10.17
C GLU A 37 -9.68 -9.32 -10.02
N GLY A 38 -8.88 -9.08 -8.97
CA GLY A 38 -7.66 -9.83 -8.70
C GLY A 38 -7.24 -9.74 -7.23
N TYR A 39 -6.11 -10.37 -6.90
CA TYR A 39 -5.54 -10.33 -5.55
C TYR A 39 -4.65 -9.10 -5.39
N ILE A 40 -4.89 -8.33 -4.33
CA ILE A 40 -4.16 -7.11 -4.00
C ILE A 40 -3.85 -7.05 -2.49
N GLU A 41 -2.98 -6.14 -2.10
CA GLU A 41 -2.63 -5.90 -0.69
C GLU A 41 -3.55 -4.85 -0.05
N ASP A 42 -3.45 -4.69 1.27
CA ASP A 42 -4.26 -3.71 2.03
C ASP A 42 -4.02 -2.26 1.57
N TYR A 43 -2.79 -1.94 1.19
CA TYR A 43 -2.44 -0.62 0.72
C TYR A 43 -3.14 -0.31 -0.62
N ASP A 44 -3.05 -1.22 -1.58
CA ASP A 44 -3.73 -1.13 -2.89
C ASP A 44 -5.25 -0.96 -2.75
N CYS A 45 -5.86 -1.73 -1.85
CA CYS A 45 -7.30 -1.64 -1.60
C CYS A 45 -7.70 -0.29 -1.01
N SER A 46 -6.85 0.27 -0.14
CA SER A 46 -7.06 1.58 0.46
C SER A 46 -6.98 2.68 -0.61
N GLU A 47 -6.00 2.62 -1.50
CA GLU A 47 -5.86 3.56 -2.61
C GLU A 47 -7.06 3.52 -3.56
N ILE A 48 -7.50 2.33 -3.99
CA ILE A 48 -8.68 2.17 -4.85
C ILE A 48 -9.93 2.77 -4.17
N SER A 49 -10.11 2.51 -2.87
CA SER A 49 -11.26 3.01 -2.11
C SER A 49 -11.25 4.54 -2.00
N VAL A 50 -10.08 5.12 -1.73
CA VAL A 50 -9.87 6.57 -1.69
C VAL A 50 -10.10 7.19 -3.07
N GLY A 51 -9.55 6.57 -4.11
CA GLY A 51 -9.70 7.00 -5.48
C GLY A 51 -11.16 7.05 -5.92
N ILE A 52 -11.92 5.99 -5.62
CA ILE A 52 -13.37 5.92 -5.87
C ILE A 52 -14.12 7.01 -5.12
N ARG A 53 -13.81 7.24 -3.84
CA ARG A 53 -14.53 8.23 -3.02
C ARG A 53 -14.39 9.65 -3.57
N TYR A 54 -13.17 10.01 -3.97
CA TYR A 54 -12.87 11.37 -4.41
C TYR A 54 -12.91 11.52 -5.94
N GLU A 55 -13.22 10.43 -6.66
CA GLU A 55 -13.18 10.34 -8.12
C GLU A 55 -11.88 10.91 -8.70
N ARG A 56 -10.76 10.70 -7.98
CA ARG A 56 -9.44 11.23 -8.33
C ARG A 56 -8.33 10.35 -7.82
N VAL A 57 -7.23 10.32 -8.55
CA VAL A 57 -5.99 9.67 -8.16
C VAL A 57 -5.15 10.61 -7.31
N PHE A 58 -4.67 10.15 -6.15
CA PHE A 58 -3.59 10.82 -5.43
C PHE A 58 -2.29 10.14 -5.85
N ASN A 59 -1.44 10.85 -6.58
CA ASN A 59 -0.12 10.35 -6.94
C ASN A 59 0.84 10.64 -5.79
N ASP A 60 0.91 9.73 -4.83
CA ASP A 60 1.83 9.79 -3.68
C ASP A 60 3.12 8.97 -3.90
N GLY A 61 3.32 8.45 -5.12
CA GLY A 61 4.52 7.72 -5.53
C GLY A 61 4.40 6.19 -5.53
N ILE A 62 3.19 5.63 -5.42
CA ILE A 62 2.96 4.18 -5.35
C ILE A 62 2.28 3.63 -6.63
N PRO A 63 2.55 2.37 -7.05
CA PRO A 63 2.00 1.76 -8.26
C PRO A 63 0.47 1.81 -8.39
N PHE A 64 0.04 2.56 -9.40
CA PHE A 64 -1.35 2.56 -9.85
C PHE A 64 -1.71 1.22 -10.50
N LEU A 65 -2.44 0.38 -9.77
CA LEU A 65 -2.87 -0.95 -10.26
C LEU A 65 -4.01 -0.89 -11.26
N MET A 66 -4.83 0.16 -11.24
CA MET A 66 -5.99 0.28 -12.12
C MET A 66 -6.32 1.73 -12.46
N ASP A 67 -6.89 1.95 -13.63
CA ASP A 67 -7.37 3.27 -14.05
C ASP A 67 -8.55 3.77 -13.18
N ILE A 68 -8.57 5.08 -12.90
CA ILE A 68 -9.58 5.70 -12.03
C ILE A 68 -10.98 5.66 -12.65
N ASP A 69 -11.11 5.84 -13.96
CA ASP A 69 -12.40 5.78 -14.63
C ASP A 69 -12.97 4.36 -14.54
N MET A 70 -12.10 3.36 -14.66
CA MET A 70 -12.47 1.96 -14.45
C MET A 70 -12.87 1.67 -12.99
N ALA A 71 -12.15 2.23 -12.01
CA ALA A 71 -12.45 2.07 -10.60
C ALA A 71 -13.80 2.70 -10.24
N VAL A 72 -14.04 3.94 -10.70
CA VAL A 72 -15.29 4.69 -10.48
C VAL A 72 -16.47 4.00 -11.17
N ALA A 73 -16.29 3.48 -12.38
CA ALA A 73 -17.32 2.69 -13.08
C ALA A 73 -17.74 1.43 -12.29
N ARG A 74 -16.88 0.94 -11.38
CA ARG A 74 -17.09 -0.25 -10.55
C ARG A 74 -17.37 0.10 -9.07
N LYS A 75 -17.64 1.37 -8.74
CA LYS A 75 -17.76 1.85 -7.35
C LYS A 75 -18.78 1.10 -6.49
N GLU A 76 -19.89 0.65 -7.07
CA GLU A 76 -20.90 -0.14 -6.36
C GLU A 76 -20.34 -1.45 -5.79
N ARG A 77 -19.35 -2.05 -6.48
CA ARG A 77 -18.65 -3.25 -6.01
C ARG A 77 -17.77 -2.93 -4.80
N CYS A 78 -17.17 -1.74 -4.80
CA CYS A 78 -16.39 -1.23 -3.68
C CYS A 78 -17.31 -0.99 -2.48
N PHE A 79 -18.42 -0.27 -2.65
CA PHE A 79 -19.37 0.03 -1.57
C PHE A 79 -20.04 -1.21 -0.98
N SER A 80 -20.21 -2.26 -1.78
CA SER A 80 -20.75 -3.55 -1.33
C SER A 80 -19.72 -4.49 -0.70
N CYS A 81 -18.42 -4.11 -0.71
CA CYS A 81 -17.35 -4.92 -0.17
C CYS A 81 -17.35 -4.89 1.37
N VAL A 82 -17.19 -6.06 1.99
CA VAL A 82 -17.07 -6.19 3.46
C VAL A 82 -15.85 -5.45 4.03
N ARG A 83 -14.82 -5.22 3.21
CA ARG A 83 -13.61 -4.47 3.57
C ARG A 83 -13.73 -2.97 3.28
N PHE A 84 -14.84 -2.51 2.69
CA PHE A 84 -14.99 -1.09 2.42
C PHE A 84 -14.96 -0.32 3.74
N PRO A 85 -13.98 0.59 3.95
CA PRO A 85 -13.79 1.13 5.28
C PRO A 85 -15.04 1.92 5.71
N PRO A 86 -15.57 1.71 6.92
CA PRO A 86 -16.83 2.33 7.34
C PRO A 86 -16.83 3.85 7.26
N HIS A 87 -15.67 4.46 7.47
CA HIS A 87 -15.48 5.92 7.37
C HIS A 87 -15.49 6.44 5.93
N PHE A 88 -15.38 5.57 4.92
CA PHE A 88 -15.56 5.87 3.50
C PHE A 88 -16.98 5.65 3.00
N GLN A 89 -17.88 5.04 3.80
CA GLN A 89 -19.29 4.90 3.43
C GLN A 89 -19.92 6.28 3.22
N PRO A 90 -20.65 6.49 2.11
CA PRO A 90 -21.44 7.70 1.97
C PRO A 90 -22.40 7.79 3.16
N PRO A 91 -22.65 8.98 3.71
CA PRO A 91 -23.65 9.12 4.77
C PRO A 91 -24.95 8.50 4.27
N VAL A 92 -25.56 7.64 5.08
CA VAL A 92 -26.85 7.04 4.78
C VAL A 92 -27.86 8.19 4.71
N TRP A 93 -28.14 8.66 3.50
CA TRP A 93 -29.16 9.68 3.25
C TRP A 93 -30.51 9.02 3.50
N ASN A 94 -30.99 9.10 4.73
CA ASN A 94 -32.37 8.77 5.08
C ASN A 94 -33.30 9.85 4.50
N GLY A 95 -33.50 9.85 3.18
CA GLY A 95 -34.69 10.36 2.50
C GLY A 95 -35.22 11.76 2.83
N GLY A 96 -34.42 12.69 3.35
CA GLY A 96 -34.87 14.03 3.74
C GLY A 96 -34.56 15.09 2.69
N ARG A 97 -35.22 15.06 1.53
CA ARG A 97 -35.21 16.19 0.61
C ARG A 97 -36.16 17.27 1.12
N GLU A 98 -35.76 18.05 2.12
CA GLU A 98 -36.43 19.33 2.34
C GLU A 98 -36.04 20.27 1.21
N LYS A 99 -36.98 20.48 0.28
CA LYS A 99 -36.97 21.67 -0.55
C LYS A 99 -37.40 22.84 0.33
N ALA A 100 -36.51 23.81 0.52
CA ALA A 100 -36.85 25.20 0.77
C ALA A 100 -35.77 26.08 0.14
#